data_AF-A0A0G4LXM4-F1
#
_entry.id   AF-A0A0G4LXM4-F1
#
_cell.length_a   1.000
_cell.length_b   1.000
_cell.length_c   1.000
_cell.angle_alpha   90.00
_cell.angle_beta   90.00
_cell.angle_gamma   90.00
#
_symmetry.space_group_name_H-M   'P 1'
#
loop_
_entity.id
_entity.type
_entity.pdbx_description
1 polymer ?
#
loop_
_entity_poly.entity_id
_entity_poly.type
_entity_poly.pdbx_seq_one_letter_code
_entity_poly.pdbx_strand_id
1 'polypeptide(L)'
;MPSPAYLAFGIELELSLVSSKKVSSWSSMAKDISHRLSKKGVSNQVTENPDHAYQVWSIVQEITIPSLPAKNKWGVELVSPIFTLDSSWLTDLEVIFSEIRKVYKIQTSSQCSTHIHVSQLGHDMSPHQLAALAQAALVYEPCLDILVPGERSTAYWCRSNRQNPFLAIMHSLSHCLDQLEVASAQEDGLRARMDALTA
;
A
#
# COMPACT_ATOMS: atom_id res chain seq x y z
N MET A 1 -16.46 23.57 -17.46
CA MET A 1 -15.19 22.83 -17.31
C MET A 1 -15.34 21.95 -16.08
N PRO A 2 -15.27 20.62 -16.17
CA PRO A 2 -15.18 19.81 -14.96
C PRO A 2 -13.92 20.21 -14.20
N SER A 3 -14.03 20.35 -12.87
CA SER A 3 -12.87 20.56 -12.00
C SER A 3 -11.84 19.46 -12.25
N PRO A 4 -10.53 19.75 -12.27
CA PRO A 4 -9.54 18.69 -12.28
C PRO A 4 -9.82 17.74 -11.11
N ALA A 5 -9.92 16.45 -11.40
CA ALA A 5 -10.06 15.43 -10.38
C ALA A 5 -8.75 15.41 -9.58
N TYR A 6 -8.81 15.79 -8.31
CA TYR A 6 -7.67 15.69 -7.42
C TYR A 6 -7.60 14.24 -6.92
N LEU A 7 -6.60 13.52 -7.42
CA LEU A 7 -6.27 12.20 -6.88
C LEU A 7 -5.70 12.37 -5.48
N ALA A 8 -6.13 11.46 -4.61
CA ALA A 8 -5.56 11.25 -3.30
C ALA A 8 -5.03 9.83 -3.22
N PHE A 9 -4.12 9.58 -2.28
CA PHE A 9 -3.55 8.26 -2.08
C PHE A 9 -3.20 7.97 -0.63
N GLY A 10 -3.18 6.69 -0.28
CA GLY A 10 -2.67 6.16 0.98
C GLY A 10 -1.51 5.21 0.72
N ILE A 11 -0.62 5.07 1.70
CA ILE A 11 0.56 4.20 1.68
C ILE A 11 0.47 3.26 2.87
N GLU A 12 0.63 1.96 2.62
CA GLU A 12 0.82 0.95 3.65
C GLU A 12 2.22 0.36 3.52
N LEU A 13 2.99 0.36 4.62
CA LEU A 13 4.34 -0.20 4.67
C LEU A 13 4.39 -1.38 5.62
N GLU A 14 4.57 -2.58 5.10
CA GLU A 14 4.75 -3.78 5.91
C GLU A 14 6.25 -4.06 6.12
N LEU A 15 6.70 -3.94 7.36
CA LEU A 15 8.11 -4.03 7.72
C LEU A 15 8.37 -5.21 8.66
N SER A 16 9.46 -5.92 8.37
CA SER A 16 10.03 -6.90 9.29
C SER A 16 11.18 -6.28 10.08
N LEU A 17 10.98 -6.06 11.38
CA LEU A 17 11.93 -5.34 12.23
C LEU A 17 12.63 -6.28 13.20
N VAL A 18 13.95 -6.13 13.34
CA VAL A 18 14.74 -6.84 14.35
C VAL A 18 15.43 -5.83 15.26
N SER A 19 15.19 -5.96 16.56
CA SER A 19 15.85 -5.13 17.58
C SER A 19 17.12 -5.79 18.10
N SER A 20 18.19 -5.01 18.25
CA SER A 20 19.40 -5.44 18.95
C SER A 20 19.20 -5.50 20.47
N LYS A 21 18.29 -4.68 21.00
CA LYS A 21 17.88 -4.68 22.41
C LYS A 21 16.64 -5.53 22.60
N LYS A 22 16.53 -6.23 23.73
CA LYS A 22 15.34 -7.02 24.06
C LYS A 22 14.13 -6.10 24.15
N VAL A 23 13.09 -6.41 23.38
CA VAL A 23 11.78 -5.76 23.49
C VAL A 23 10.79 -6.78 24.03
N SER A 24 10.04 -6.41 25.06
CA SER A 24 9.18 -7.33 25.83
C SER A 24 7.95 -7.80 25.06
N SER A 25 7.44 -6.99 24.12
CA SER A 25 6.23 -7.28 23.36
C SER A 25 6.17 -6.43 22.08
N TRP A 26 5.30 -6.83 21.14
CA TRP A 26 4.98 -6.04 19.95
C TRP A 26 4.52 -4.62 20.33
N SER A 27 3.59 -4.50 21.30
CA SER A 27 3.09 -3.20 21.78
C SER A 27 4.21 -2.28 22.31
N SER A 28 5.22 -2.85 22.97
CA SER A 28 6.36 -2.06 23.46
C SER A 28 7.24 -1.55 22.30
N MET A 29 7.41 -2.35 21.24
CA MET A 29 8.08 -1.94 20.01
C MET A 29 7.30 -0.84 19.28
N ALA A 30 5.99 -1.03 19.09
CA ALA A 30 5.13 -0.06 18.44
C ALA A 30 5.10 1.30 19.17
N LYS A 31 5.06 1.28 20.51
CA LYS A 31 5.13 2.50 21.34
C LYS A 31 6.48 3.21 21.25
N ASP A 32 7.59 2.48 21.14
CA ASP A 32 8.92 3.08 20.92
C ASP A 32 8.99 3.77 19.55
N ILE A 33 8.50 3.11 18.49
CA ILE A 33 8.38 3.72 17.15
C ILE A 33 7.52 4.98 17.23
N SER A 34 6.31 4.87 17.76
CA SER A 34 5.37 5.98 17.93
C SER A 34 6.01 7.19 18.61
N HIS A 35 6.68 6.96 19.75
CA HIS A 35 7.34 8.02 20.50
C HIS A 35 8.43 8.74 19.68
N ARG A 36 9.23 7.99 18.91
CA ARG A 36 10.29 8.56 18.07
C ARG A 36 9.72 9.39 16.93
N LEU A 37 8.70 8.88 16.25
CA LEU A 37 8.02 9.58 15.16
C LEU A 37 7.39 10.87 15.66
N SER A 38 6.68 10.83 16.80
CA SER A 38 6.08 12.03 17.41
C SER A 38 7.13 13.07 17.79
N LYS A 39 8.30 12.65 18.30
CA LYS A 39 9.42 13.56 18.61
C LYS A 39 9.99 14.25 17.37
N LYS A 40 9.76 13.70 16.18
CA LYS A 40 10.16 14.27 14.89
C LYS A 40 9.02 14.98 14.15
N GLY A 41 7.85 15.12 14.79
CA GLY A 41 6.70 15.83 14.23
C GLY A 41 5.82 14.98 13.30
N VAL A 42 6.06 13.67 13.19
CA VAL A 42 5.18 12.77 12.43
C VAL A 42 4.02 12.38 13.34
N SER A 43 2.83 12.88 13.04
CA SER A 43 1.61 12.55 13.79
C SER A 43 1.24 11.09 13.57
N ASN A 44 1.05 10.34 14.65
CA ASN A 44 0.82 8.91 14.59
C ASN A 44 0.06 8.37 15.81
N GLN A 45 -0.43 7.15 15.67
CA GLN A 45 -1.08 6.38 16.73
C GLN A 45 -0.70 4.89 16.66
N VAL A 46 -0.74 4.20 17.79
CA VAL A 46 -0.68 2.73 17.85
C VAL A 46 -2.11 2.23 18.01
N THR A 47 -2.57 1.41 17.06
CA THR A 47 -3.95 0.91 17.06
C THR A 47 -4.02 -0.50 16.47
N GLU A 48 -5.06 -1.25 16.84
CA GLU A 48 -5.42 -2.50 16.18
C GLU A 48 -6.42 -2.27 15.04
N ASN A 49 -7.17 -1.17 15.11
CA ASN A 49 -8.15 -0.76 14.11
C ASN A 49 -7.89 0.71 13.78
N PRO A 50 -7.22 1.01 12.65
CA PRO A 50 -7.15 2.37 12.14
C PRO A 50 -8.55 2.97 12.06
N ASP A 51 -8.69 4.24 12.46
CA ASP A 51 -9.95 4.92 12.23
C ASP A 51 -10.18 5.11 10.73
N HIS A 52 -11.44 5.29 10.33
CA HIS A 52 -11.78 5.59 8.93
C HIS A 52 -11.42 7.02 8.51
N ALA A 53 -10.91 7.84 9.43
CA ALA A 53 -10.59 9.22 9.15
C ALA A 53 -9.19 9.38 8.52
N TYR A 54 -8.29 8.41 8.73
CA TYR A 54 -6.95 8.35 8.11
C TYR A 54 -6.24 9.71 8.15
N GLN A 55 -6.23 10.35 9.32
CA GLN A 55 -5.63 11.68 9.50
C GLN A 55 -4.17 11.64 9.97
N VAL A 56 -3.75 10.51 10.54
CA VAL A 56 -2.44 10.30 11.14
C VAL A 56 -1.91 8.93 10.74
N TRP A 57 -0.60 8.72 10.83
CA TRP A 57 -0.01 7.41 10.61
C TRP A 57 -0.51 6.42 11.68
N SER A 58 -1.02 5.28 11.26
CA SER A 58 -1.39 4.19 12.17
C SER A 58 -0.31 3.12 12.17
N ILE A 59 0.17 2.76 13.37
CA ILE A 59 1.12 1.69 13.60
C ILE A 59 0.32 0.48 14.07
N VAL A 60 0.23 -0.53 13.22
CA VAL A 60 -0.61 -1.72 13.42
C VAL A 60 0.22 -2.99 13.32
N GLN A 61 -0.30 -4.08 13.89
CA GLN A 61 0.40 -5.35 13.88
C GLN A 61 0.17 -6.07 12.55
N GLU A 62 1.25 -6.25 11.79
CA GLU A 62 1.20 -7.04 10.56
C GLU A 62 1.17 -8.54 10.90
N ILE A 63 0.05 -9.20 10.56
CA ILE A 63 -0.21 -10.60 10.94
C ILE A 63 0.35 -11.61 9.94
N THR A 64 0.56 -11.20 8.68
CA THR A 64 1.12 -12.04 7.62
C THR A 64 2.65 -12.15 7.70
N ILE A 65 3.32 -11.21 8.41
CA ILE A 65 4.73 -11.27 8.76
C ILE A 65 4.90 -11.88 10.15
N PRO A 66 5.46 -13.10 10.28
CA PRO A 66 5.62 -13.76 11.56
C PRO A 66 6.52 -12.97 12.51
N SER A 67 5.94 -12.56 13.64
CA SER A 67 6.72 -12.07 14.78
C SER A 67 7.37 -13.27 15.50
N LEU A 68 8.67 -13.15 15.79
CA LEU A 68 9.43 -14.14 16.57
C LEU A 68 10.02 -13.45 17.81
N PRO A 69 9.25 -13.34 18.91
CA PRO A 69 9.68 -12.64 20.13
C PRO A 69 11.01 -13.13 20.69
N ALA A 70 11.26 -14.44 20.63
CA ALA A 70 12.52 -15.05 21.06
C ALA A 70 13.75 -14.56 20.28
N LYS A 71 13.54 -14.04 19.07
CA LYS A 71 14.58 -13.47 18.19
C LYS A 71 14.50 -11.93 18.12
N ASN A 72 13.69 -11.29 18.96
CA ASN A 72 13.38 -9.86 18.90
C ASN A 72 12.95 -9.40 17.49
N LYS A 73 12.23 -10.27 16.76
CA LYS A 73 11.73 -9.99 15.41
C LYS A 73 10.24 -9.70 15.46
N TRP A 74 9.81 -8.64 14.80
CA TRP A 74 8.43 -8.17 14.82
C TRP A 74 7.96 -7.77 13.43
N GLY A 75 6.75 -8.19 13.06
CA GLY A 75 6.01 -7.64 11.92
C GLY A 75 5.29 -6.36 12.35
N VAL A 76 5.37 -5.31 11.55
CA VAL A 76 4.65 -4.06 11.75
C VAL A 76 4.15 -3.54 10.42
N GLU A 77 2.96 -2.97 10.42
CA GLU A 77 2.43 -2.25 9.29
C GLU A 77 2.25 -0.77 9.70
N LEU A 78 2.63 0.12 8.78
CA LEU A 78 2.43 1.56 8.92
C LEU A 78 1.44 2.00 7.85
N VAL A 79 0.25 2.41 8.27
CA VAL A 79 -0.81 2.92 7.38
C VAL A 79 -0.79 4.43 7.41
N SER A 80 -0.65 5.07 6.26
CA SER A 80 -0.50 6.52 6.18
C SER A 80 -1.83 7.27 6.34
N PRO A 81 -1.76 8.58 6.61
CA PRO A 81 -2.87 9.48 6.29
C PRO A 81 -3.22 9.45 4.80
N ILE A 82 -4.38 9.99 4.45
CA ILE A 82 -4.71 10.29 3.05
C ILE A 82 -3.88 11.49 2.59
N PHE A 83 -3.10 11.29 1.53
CA PHE A 83 -2.21 12.28 0.93
C PHE A 83 -2.70 12.77 -0.43
N THR A 84 -2.27 13.97 -0.77
CA THR A 84 -2.19 14.50 -2.13
C THR A 84 -0.71 14.60 -2.54
N LEU A 85 -0.42 14.90 -3.81
CA LEU A 85 0.97 15.05 -4.28
C LEU A 85 1.73 16.16 -3.54
N ASP A 86 1.02 17.18 -3.07
CA ASP A 86 1.59 18.32 -2.33
C ASP A 86 1.67 18.08 -0.81
N SER A 87 1.23 16.91 -0.33
CA SER A 87 1.30 16.55 1.09
C SER A 87 2.73 16.21 1.53
N SER A 88 2.97 16.12 2.84
CA SER A 88 4.29 15.84 3.43
C SER A 88 4.77 14.39 3.30
N TRP A 89 4.15 13.57 2.46
CA TRP A 89 4.35 12.12 2.43
C TRP A 89 5.82 11.71 2.23
N LEU A 90 6.58 12.39 1.37
CA LEU A 90 8.01 12.13 1.17
C LEU A 90 8.82 12.39 2.46
N THR A 91 8.57 13.53 3.09
CA THR A 91 9.24 13.91 4.34
C THR A 91 8.88 12.94 5.47
N ASP A 92 7.63 12.51 5.55
CA ASP A 92 7.18 11.52 6.53
C ASP A 92 7.92 10.19 6.33
N LEU A 93 7.98 9.69 5.09
CA LEU A 93 8.70 8.45 4.76
C LEU A 93 10.20 8.54 5.13
N GLU A 94 10.86 9.65 4.81
CA GLU A 94 12.26 9.89 5.17
C GLU A 94 12.46 9.84 6.69
N VAL A 95 11.59 10.51 7.46
CA VAL A 95 11.64 10.51 8.93
C VAL A 95 11.38 9.11 9.48
N ILE A 96 10.34 8.42 8.98
CA ILE A 96 9.97 7.06 9.40
C ILE A 96 11.15 6.11 9.24
N PHE A 97 11.70 6.01 8.04
CA PHE A 97 12.80 5.10 7.77
C PHE A 97 14.08 5.51 8.53
N SER A 98 14.35 6.80 8.68
CA SER A 98 15.50 7.30 9.44
C SER A 98 15.41 6.96 10.93
N GLU A 99 14.26 7.19 11.56
CA GLU A 99 14.07 6.92 12.99
C GLU A 99 14.03 5.42 13.30
N ILE A 100 13.38 4.61 12.45
CA ILE A 100 13.35 3.14 12.62
C ILE A 100 14.76 2.56 12.51
N ARG A 101 15.55 2.94 11.50
CA ARG A 101 16.91 2.39 11.27
C ARG A 101 17.90 2.71 12.39
N LYS A 102 17.65 3.73 13.23
CA LYS A 102 18.51 4.05 14.38
C LYS A 102 18.47 2.99 15.47
N VAL A 103 17.38 2.22 15.56
CA VAL A 103 17.14 1.28 16.66
C VAL A 103 16.77 -0.12 16.22
N TYR A 104 16.21 -0.27 15.02
CA TYR A 104 15.80 -1.54 14.44
C TYR A 104 16.55 -1.78 13.14
N LYS A 105 16.94 -3.03 12.92
CA LYS A 105 17.34 -3.53 11.61
C LYS A 105 16.07 -3.88 10.83
N ILE A 106 15.82 -3.18 9.73
CA ILE A 106 14.79 -3.58 8.76
C ILE A 106 15.33 -4.77 7.98
N GLN A 107 14.64 -5.91 8.06
CA GLN A 107 14.97 -7.12 7.33
C GLN A 107 14.20 -7.17 6.02
N THR A 108 14.92 -7.48 4.93
CA THR A 108 14.30 -7.88 3.67
C THR A 108 13.62 -9.23 3.85
N SER A 109 12.37 -9.32 3.39
CA SER A 109 11.56 -10.54 3.45
C SER A 109 10.63 -10.56 2.25
N SER A 110 10.39 -11.72 1.66
CA SER A 110 9.35 -11.91 0.64
C SER A 110 7.92 -11.79 1.20
N GLN A 111 7.79 -11.67 2.52
CA GLN A 111 6.53 -11.43 3.21
C GLN A 111 6.27 -9.94 3.48
N CYS A 112 7.20 -9.05 3.13
CA CYS A 112 6.99 -7.61 3.23
C CYS A 112 6.38 -7.09 1.93
N SER A 113 5.33 -6.30 2.05
CA SER A 113 4.68 -5.62 0.93
C SER A 113 4.72 -4.08 1.08
N THR A 114 4.27 -3.39 0.03
CA THR A 114 3.90 -1.98 0.09
C THR A 114 2.64 -1.80 -0.74
N HIS A 115 1.60 -1.22 -0.14
CA HIS A 115 0.35 -0.92 -0.84
C HIS A 115 0.24 0.57 -1.09
N ILE A 116 -0.22 0.92 -2.30
CA ILE A 116 -0.58 2.29 -2.66
C ILE A 116 -2.05 2.29 -3.04
N HIS A 117 -2.87 2.88 -2.18
CA HIS A 117 -4.31 3.07 -2.41
C HIS A 117 -4.49 4.38 -3.15
N VAL A 118 -5.27 4.41 -4.23
CA VAL A 118 -5.53 5.63 -5.00
C VAL A 118 -7.03 5.86 -5.07
N SER A 119 -7.46 7.07 -4.77
CA SER A 119 -8.86 7.48 -4.74
C SER A 119 -9.04 8.90 -5.26
N GLN A 120 -10.29 9.33 -5.40
CA GLN A 120 -10.62 10.72 -5.67
C GLN A 120 -10.87 11.42 -4.33
N LEU A 121 -10.28 12.60 -4.14
CA LEU A 121 -10.44 13.34 -2.91
C LEU A 121 -11.91 13.77 -2.72
N GLY A 122 -12.50 13.34 -1.59
CA GLY A 122 -13.84 13.76 -1.16
C GLY A 122 -15.02 13.13 -1.92
N HIS A 123 -14.77 12.25 -2.90
CA HIS A 123 -15.82 11.66 -3.74
C HIS A 123 -15.43 10.26 -4.22
N ASP A 124 -16.43 9.45 -4.52
CA ASP A 124 -16.22 8.19 -5.23
C ASP A 124 -15.79 8.46 -6.68
N MET A 125 -14.95 7.58 -7.22
CA MET A 125 -14.61 7.60 -8.63
C MET A 125 -15.77 7.07 -9.46
N SER A 126 -16.06 7.71 -10.59
CA SER A 126 -16.98 7.17 -11.58
C SER A 126 -16.40 5.91 -12.25
N PRO A 127 -17.25 5.05 -12.85
CA PRO A 127 -16.78 3.88 -13.59
C PRO A 127 -15.72 4.19 -14.66
N HIS A 128 -15.86 5.31 -15.36
CA HIS A 128 -14.86 5.75 -16.35
C HIS A 128 -13.52 6.14 -15.72
N GLN A 129 -13.52 6.78 -14.55
CA GLN A 129 -12.28 7.13 -13.84
C GLN A 129 -11.57 5.89 -13.30
N LEU A 130 -12.33 4.94 -12.77
CA LEU A 130 -11.80 3.65 -12.33
C LEU A 130 -11.22 2.85 -13.49
N ALA A 131 -11.90 2.81 -14.64
CA ALA A 131 -11.38 2.16 -15.84
C ALA A 131 -10.10 2.83 -16.34
N ALA A 132 -10.05 4.17 -16.37
CA ALA A 132 -8.84 4.90 -16.74
C ALA A 132 -7.65 4.59 -15.81
N LEU A 133 -7.89 4.49 -14.50
CA LEU A 133 -6.87 4.11 -13.52
C LEU A 133 -6.39 2.65 -13.73
N ALA A 134 -7.33 1.73 -13.95
CA ALA A 134 -7.01 0.32 -14.23
C ALA A 134 -6.21 0.16 -15.54
N GLN A 135 -6.58 0.91 -16.58
CA GLN A 135 -5.85 0.96 -17.84
C GLN A 135 -4.42 1.48 -17.62
N ALA A 136 -4.25 2.57 -16.86
CA ALA A 136 -2.93 3.09 -16.51
C ALA A 136 -2.10 2.06 -15.75
N ALA A 137 -2.67 1.36 -14.77
CA ALA A 137 -1.99 0.29 -14.04
C ALA A 137 -1.48 -0.81 -14.98
N LEU A 138 -2.28 -1.27 -15.95
CA LEU A 138 -1.88 -2.30 -16.92
C LEU A 138 -0.84 -1.84 -17.94
N VAL A 139 -0.89 -0.58 -18.34
CA VAL A 139 0.05 0.02 -19.31
C VAL A 139 1.43 0.20 -18.66
N TYR A 140 1.47 0.69 -17.42
CA TYR A 140 2.73 1.02 -16.74
C TYR A 140 3.27 -0.09 -15.83
N GLU A 141 2.56 -1.20 -15.66
CA GLU A 141 3.03 -2.36 -14.88
C GLU A 141 4.46 -2.82 -15.26
N PRO A 142 4.85 -2.97 -16.54
CA PRO A 142 6.22 -3.36 -16.88
C PRO A 142 7.29 -2.38 -16.39
N CYS A 143 6.96 -1.09 -16.25
CA CYS A 143 7.87 -0.11 -15.68
C CYS A 143 8.04 -0.33 -14.18
N LEU A 144 6.95 -0.67 -13.47
CA LEU A 144 7.01 -1.03 -12.05
C LEU A 144 7.81 -2.31 -11.84
N ASP A 145 7.63 -3.33 -12.69
CA ASP A 145 8.35 -4.61 -12.63
C ASP A 145 9.87 -4.42 -12.69
N ILE A 146 10.35 -3.42 -13.44
CA ILE A 146 11.78 -3.10 -13.54
C ILE A 146 12.31 -2.42 -12.27
N LEU A 147 11.47 -1.66 -11.56
CA LEU A 147 11.87 -0.87 -10.41
C LEU A 147 11.80 -1.64 -9.09
N VAL A 148 10.96 -2.65 -9.01
CA VAL A 148 10.68 -3.44 -7.80
C VAL A 148 11.48 -4.75 -7.77
N PRO A 149 11.64 -5.38 -6.58
CA PRO A 149 12.32 -6.68 -6.49
C PRO A 149 11.66 -7.74 -7.37
N GLY A 150 12.47 -8.57 -8.04
CA GLY A 150 11.99 -9.58 -8.99
C GLY A 150 11.09 -10.64 -8.36
N GLU A 151 11.24 -10.88 -7.05
CA GLU A 151 10.40 -11.78 -6.26
C GLU A 151 8.91 -11.42 -6.33
N ARG A 152 8.59 -10.14 -6.57
CA ARG A 152 7.22 -9.64 -6.79
C ARG A 152 6.47 -10.48 -7.81
N SER A 153 7.12 -10.85 -8.91
CA SER A 153 6.50 -11.60 -10.03
C SER A 153 5.95 -12.98 -9.63
N THR A 154 6.43 -13.52 -8.51
CA THR A 154 6.03 -14.83 -7.97
C THR A 154 5.21 -14.73 -6.69
N ALA A 155 5.11 -13.54 -6.10
CA ALA A 155 4.37 -13.31 -4.87
C ALA A 155 2.86 -13.30 -5.17
N TYR A 156 2.09 -14.10 -4.43
CA TYR A 156 0.65 -14.24 -4.65
C TYR A 156 -0.08 -12.88 -4.62
N TRP A 157 0.26 -12.02 -3.66
CA TRP A 157 -0.38 -10.72 -3.44
C TRP A 157 0.20 -9.57 -4.28
N CYS A 158 1.28 -9.81 -5.03
CA CYS A 158 1.94 -8.77 -5.81
C CYS A 158 2.20 -9.17 -7.27
N ARG A 159 1.62 -10.29 -7.72
CA ARG A 159 1.70 -10.76 -9.09
C ARG A 159 1.14 -9.74 -10.08
N SER A 160 1.54 -9.88 -11.34
CA SER A 160 1.01 -9.04 -12.41
C SER A 160 -0.51 -9.17 -12.50
N ASN A 161 -1.19 -8.04 -12.70
CA ASN A 161 -2.64 -8.00 -12.93
C ASN A 161 -3.05 -8.84 -14.15
N ARG A 162 -2.14 -9.01 -15.12
CA ARG A 162 -2.37 -9.88 -16.29
C ARG A 162 -2.48 -11.36 -15.96
N GLN A 163 -2.00 -11.77 -14.78
CA GLN A 163 -2.17 -13.12 -14.28
C GLN A 163 -3.53 -13.34 -13.61
N ASN A 164 -4.33 -12.29 -13.44
CA ASN A 164 -5.71 -12.43 -13.00
C ASN A 164 -6.48 -13.34 -13.98
N PRO A 165 -7.30 -14.30 -13.52
CA PRO A 165 -8.01 -15.23 -14.40
C PRO A 165 -8.83 -14.57 -15.51
N PHE A 166 -9.40 -13.39 -15.24
CA PHE A 166 -10.17 -12.64 -16.24
C PHE A 166 -9.29 -11.99 -17.30
N LEU A 167 -8.12 -11.45 -16.92
CA LEU A 167 -7.20 -10.81 -17.87
C LEU A 167 -6.28 -11.83 -18.57
N ALA A 168 -5.99 -12.96 -17.94
CA ALA A 168 -5.09 -13.99 -18.45
C ALA A 168 -5.61 -14.66 -19.73
N ILE A 169 -6.93 -14.66 -19.94
CA ILE A 169 -7.54 -15.17 -21.19
C ILE A 169 -7.47 -14.16 -22.35
N MET A 170 -7.06 -12.91 -22.08
CA MET A 170 -6.97 -11.86 -23.10
C MET A 170 -5.63 -11.96 -23.84
N HIS A 171 -5.69 -12.03 -25.17
CA HIS A 171 -4.51 -12.27 -26.01
C HIS A 171 -3.56 -11.07 -26.18
N SER A 172 -3.94 -9.86 -25.77
CA SER A 172 -3.09 -8.66 -25.92
C SER A 172 -3.44 -7.58 -24.89
N LEU A 173 -2.50 -6.63 -24.65
CA LEU A 173 -2.79 -5.43 -23.85
C LEU A 173 -3.97 -4.64 -24.42
N SER A 174 -4.00 -4.42 -25.74
CA SER A 174 -5.12 -3.71 -26.38
C SER A 174 -6.45 -4.35 -26.03
N HIS A 175 -6.54 -5.69 -26.08
CA HIS A 175 -7.76 -6.40 -25.74
C HIS A 175 -8.15 -6.22 -24.26
N CYS A 176 -7.17 -6.19 -23.33
CA CYS A 176 -7.46 -5.86 -21.93
C CYS A 176 -8.03 -4.44 -21.78
N LEU A 177 -7.45 -3.45 -22.49
CA LEU A 177 -7.88 -2.06 -22.41
C LEU A 177 -9.31 -1.88 -22.95
N ASP A 178 -9.62 -2.52 -24.09
CA ASP A 178 -10.96 -2.50 -24.69
C ASP A 178 -12.01 -3.07 -23.72
N GLN A 179 -11.68 -4.15 -22.99
CA GLN A 179 -12.59 -4.75 -22.01
C GLN A 179 -12.85 -3.87 -20.78
N LEU A 180 -11.86 -3.09 -20.36
CA LEU A 180 -12.03 -2.10 -19.29
C LEU A 180 -12.92 -0.95 -19.75
N GLU A 181 -12.75 -0.48 -20.99
CA GLU A 181 -13.59 0.56 -21.57
C GLU A 181 -15.06 0.10 -21.68
N VAL A 182 -15.30 -1.10 -22.21
CA VAL A 182 -16.65 -1.69 -22.30
C VAL A 182 -17.29 -1.82 -20.92
N ALA A 183 -16.52 -2.26 -19.91
CA ALA A 183 -17.02 -2.41 -18.55
C ALA A 183 -17.36 -1.05 -17.91
N SER A 184 -16.66 0.03 -18.29
CA SER A 184 -16.92 1.38 -17.77
C SER A 184 -18.25 1.97 -18.22
N ALA A 185 -18.77 1.50 -19.35
CA ALA A 185 -20.06 1.91 -19.89
C ALA A 185 -21.25 1.15 -19.28
N GLN A 186 -21.01 0.17 -18.41
CA GLN A 186 -22.06 -0.62 -17.74
C GLN A 186 -22.10 -0.25 -16.26
N GLU A 187 -23.17 0.42 -15.80
CA GLU A 187 -23.29 0.97 -14.43
C GLU A 187 -23.02 -0.07 -13.32
N ASP A 188 -23.35 -1.36 -13.56
CA ASP A 188 -23.13 -2.47 -12.60
C ASP A 188 -21.90 -3.36 -12.93
N GLY A 189 -21.24 -3.17 -14.08
CA GLY A 189 -20.26 -4.11 -14.61
C GLY A 189 -18.84 -3.94 -14.09
N LEU A 190 -18.47 -2.71 -13.71
CA LEU A 190 -17.08 -2.40 -13.36
C LEU A 190 -16.71 -2.87 -11.94
N ARG A 191 -17.60 -2.72 -10.97
CA ARG A 191 -17.34 -3.10 -9.57
C ARG A 191 -17.05 -4.60 -9.44
N ALA A 192 -17.85 -5.44 -10.09
CA ALA A 192 -17.63 -6.90 -10.12
C ALA A 192 -16.34 -7.32 -10.84
N ARG A 193 -15.84 -6.52 -11.79
CA ARG A 193 -14.58 -6.78 -12.52
C ARG A 193 -13.35 -6.20 -11.80
N MET A 194 -13.52 -5.13 -11.01
CA MET A 194 -12.46 -4.56 -10.20
C MET A 194 -12.16 -5.37 -8.95
N ASP A 195 -13.18 -5.97 -8.32
CA ASP A 195 -12.98 -6.92 -7.21
C ASP A 195 -12.10 -8.11 -7.66
N ALA A 196 -12.13 -8.45 -8.96
CA ALA A 196 -11.22 -9.44 -9.53
C ALA A 196 -9.78 -8.90 -9.67
N LEU A 197 -9.57 -7.62 -10.00
CA LEU A 197 -8.23 -7.02 -10.18
C LEU A 197 -7.48 -6.75 -8.87
N THR A 198 -8.18 -6.75 -7.73
CA THR A 198 -7.62 -6.50 -6.40
C THR A 198 -7.47 -7.76 -5.53
N ALA A 199 -7.59 -8.97 -6.11
CA ALA A 199 -7.60 -10.26 -5.40
C ALA A 199 -6.38 -11.19 -5.67
#